data_AF-A0A957WWS2-F1
#
_entry.id   AF-A0A957WWS2-F1
#
_cell.length_a   1.000
_cell.length_b   1.000
_cell.length_c   1.000
_cell.angle_alpha   90.00
_cell.angle_beta   90.00
_cell.angle_gamma   90.00
#
_symmetry.space_group_name_H-M   'P 1'
#
loop_
_entity.id
_entity.type
_entity.pdbx_description
1 polymer ?
#
loop_
_entity_poly.entity_id
_entity_poly.type
_entity_poly.pdbx_seq_one_letter_code
_entity_poly.pdbx_strand_id
1 'polypeptide(L)'
;MRNILTIARTDLQIFFRQRGNLLGIFVLPVVFTLVLGYSFRGGSGPTQLRIDVLDEDQSALSQQFLDALRAVDASFVLCPMDNDDEDICRLEGATLDRALGIERARDEWTSGFLVIPMGYTKGVTQGEPLQIDYYSTDDPSFPGAVGQAAQSVLEDVNSAAVAAQVGGRFVGSLAGLLALEPENDPAVLERAIYTAAETRLAQRPPAVLYATTDGDDDAATISGIQSGFG
;
A
#
# COMPACT_ATOMS: atom_id res chain seq x y z
N MET A 1 16.58 60.42 -22.71
CA MET A 1 17.09 59.38 -21.78
C MET A 1 17.47 59.92 -20.41
N ARG A 2 18.18 61.06 -20.30
CA ARG A 2 18.59 61.65 -19.00
C ARG A 2 17.42 61.94 -18.05
N ASN A 3 16.28 62.38 -18.58
CA ASN A 3 15.09 62.70 -17.79
C ASN A 3 14.41 61.46 -17.18
N ILE A 4 14.46 60.32 -17.88
CA ILE A 4 13.90 59.04 -17.39
C ILE A 4 14.72 58.55 -16.19
N LEU A 5 16.05 58.65 -16.29
CA LEU A 5 16.97 58.33 -15.19
C LEU A 5 16.74 59.21 -13.96
N THR A 6 16.45 60.51 -14.14
CA THR A 6 16.14 61.42 -13.02
C THR A 6 14.84 61.07 -12.33
N ILE A 7 13.80 60.68 -13.10
CA ILE A 7 12.51 60.25 -12.55
C ILE A 7 12.70 58.94 -11.78
N ALA A 8 13.34 57.94 -12.39
CA ALA A 8 13.60 56.65 -11.75
C ALA A 8 14.43 56.79 -10.46
N ARG A 9 15.43 57.66 -10.44
CA ARG A 9 16.27 57.90 -9.24
C ARG A 9 15.47 58.55 -8.10
N THR A 10 14.61 59.51 -8.44
CA THR A 10 13.77 60.19 -7.45
C THR A 10 12.77 59.22 -6.84
N ASP A 11 12.13 58.41 -7.68
CA ASP A 11 11.14 57.42 -7.24
C ASP A 11 11.79 56.35 -6.35
N LEU A 12 12.97 55.85 -6.73
CA LEU A 12 13.74 54.90 -5.94
C LEU A 12 14.16 55.49 -4.58
N GLN A 13 14.56 56.77 -4.53
CA GLN A 13 14.88 57.45 -3.27
C GLN A 13 13.67 57.61 -2.34
N ILE A 14 12.49 57.88 -2.90
CA ILE A 14 11.23 57.96 -2.14
C ILE A 14 10.87 56.58 -1.60
N PHE A 15 10.99 55.56 -2.46
CA PHE A 15 10.75 54.16 -2.14
C PHE A 15 11.62 53.66 -0.97
N PHE A 16 12.93 53.92 -1.01
CA PHE A 16 13.86 53.55 0.06
C PHE A 16 13.75 54.43 1.32
N ARG A 17 13.13 55.62 1.27
CA ARG A 17 12.90 56.46 2.47
C ARG A 17 11.69 56.02 3.28
N GLN A 18 10.75 55.30 2.68
CA GLN A 18 9.58 54.78 3.36
C GLN A 18 9.90 53.43 4.00
N ARG A 19 10.24 53.44 5.29
CA ARG A 19 10.63 52.24 6.06
C ARG A 19 9.63 51.08 5.95
N GLY A 20 8.33 51.37 5.78
CA GLY A 20 7.30 50.35 5.58
C GLY A 20 7.42 49.57 4.28
N ASN A 21 7.91 50.19 3.20
CA ASN A 21 8.06 49.54 1.90
C ASN A 21 9.23 48.55 1.89
N LEU A 22 10.29 48.87 2.64
CA LEU A 22 11.44 47.98 2.82
C LEU A 22 11.10 46.75 3.66
N LEU A 23 10.25 46.93 4.68
CA LEU A 23 9.72 45.80 5.44
C LEU A 23 8.90 44.86 4.54
N GLY A 24 8.06 45.40 3.67
CA GLY A 24 7.26 44.60 2.73
C GLY A 24 8.10 43.77 1.75
N ILE A 25 9.20 44.31 1.22
CA ILE A 25 10.05 43.58 0.25
C ILE A 25 10.99 42.58 0.90
N PHE A 26 11.51 42.84 2.10
CA PHE A 26 12.50 41.95 2.71
C PHE A 26 11.91 41.03 3.77
N VAL A 27 11.02 41.52 4.62
CA VAL A 27 10.52 40.74 5.76
C VAL A 27 9.44 39.77 5.30
N LEU A 28 8.52 40.22 4.45
CA LEU A 28 7.37 39.44 4.02
C LEU A 28 7.78 38.17 3.25
N PRO A 29 8.72 38.22 2.28
CA PRO A 29 9.21 37.02 1.61
C PRO A 29 9.96 36.09 2.55
N VAL A 30 10.78 36.63 3.47
CA VAL A 30 11.52 35.81 4.44
C VAL A 30 10.56 35.07 5.37
N VAL A 31 9.54 35.74 5.90
CA VAL A 31 8.50 35.13 6.72
C VAL A 31 7.74 34.05 5.94
N PHE A 32 7.34 34.31 4.70
CA PHE A 32 6.71 33.28 3.86
C PHE A 32 7.64 32.09 3.62
N THR A 33 8.92 32.31 3.32
CA THR A 33 9.87 31.20 3.14
C THR A 33 10.11 30.42 4.43
N LEU A 34 10.03 31.07 5.60
CA LEU A 34 10.15 30.41 6.90
C LEU A 34 8.91 29.59 7.24
N VAL A 35 7.72 30.14 7.01
CA VAL A 35 6.44 29.44 7.24
C VAL A 35 6.33 28.24 6.31
N LEU A 36 6.52 28.46 5.00
CA LEU A 36 6.49 27.39 4.01
C LEU A 36 7.61 26.37 4.28
N GLY A 37 8.84 26.82 4.54
CA GLY A 37 9.96 25.94 4.86
C GLY A 37 9.77 25.13 6.13
N TYR A 38 9.05 25.66 7.13
CA TYR A 38 8.67 24.93 8.34
C TYR A 38 7.55 23.92 8.08
N SER A 39 6.52 24.30 7.31
CA SER A 39 5.45 23.39 6.88
C SER A 39 5.96 22.25 5.99
N PHE A 40 7.00 22.50 5.17
CA PHE A 40 7.61 21.51 4.28
C PHE A 40 8.80 20.77 4.91
N ARG A 41 9.15 21.04 6.18
CA ARG A 41 10.32 20.44 6.85
C ARG A 41 10.22 18.90 6.98
N GLY A 42 9.04 18.32 6.79
CA GLY A 42 8.83 16.86 6.75
C GLY A 42 8.74 16.24 5.35
N GLY A 43 9.11 16.95 4.28
CA GLY A 43 8.91 16.51 2.89
C GLY A 43 10.16 16.44 2.01
N SER A 44 11.37 16.47 2.58
CA SER A 44 12.63 16.46 1.83
C SER A 44 13.19 15.05 1.64
N GLY A 45 12.40 14.18 1.06
CA GLY A 45 12.80 12.86 0.56
C GLY A 45 11.97 12.51 -0.69
N PRO A 46 12.26 11.40 -1.40
CA PRO A 46 11.24 10.81 -2.27
C PRO A 46 9.93 10.76 -1.46
N THR A 47 8.79 11.13 -2.08
CA THR A 47 7.49 11.17 -1.40
C THR A 47 7.18 9.78 -0.83
N GLN A 48 7.52 9.58 0.44
CA GLN A 48 7.31 8.32 1.13
C GLN A 48 5.82 8.17 1.39
N LEU A 49 5.23 7.11 0.86
CA LEU A 49 3.86 6.75 1.17
C LEU A 49 3.85 5.98 2.48
N ARG A 50 3.32 6.62 3.53
CA ARG A 50 3.16 6.02 4.85
C ARG A 50 1.92 5.16 4.85
N ILE A 51 2.07 3.91 5.24
CA ILE A 51 1.01 2.90 5.24
C ILE A 51 0.96 2.34 6.65
N ASP A 52 -0.18 2.48 7.32
CA ASP A 52 -0.36 1.82 8.62
C ASP A 52 -0.68 0.34 8.39
N VAL A 53 -0.07 -0.55 9.17
CA VAL A 53 -0.20 -2.00 9.05
C VAL A 53 -0.45 -2.59 10.42
N LEU A 54 -1.59 -3.27 10.56
CA LEU A 54 -1.91 -4.08 11.73
C LEU A 54 -1.84 -5.57 11.36
N ASP A 55 -0.78 -6.24 11.79
CA ASP A 55 -0.61 -7.68 11.64
C ASP A 55 -1.18 -8.42 12.88
N GLU A 56 -2.40 -8.92 12.76
CA GLU A 56 -3.06 -9.72 13.81
C GLU A 56 -2.65 -11.22 13.74
N ASP A 57 -2.06 -11.69 12.63
CA ASP A 57 -1.62 -13.09 12.45
C ASP A 57 -0.21 -13.33 13.03
N GLN A 58 0.65 -12.30 12.98
CA GLN A 58 2.01 -12.29 13.52
C GLN A 58 2.85 -13.51 13.10
N SER A 59 2.81 -13.85 11.81
CA SER A 59 3.35 -15.10 11.27
C SER A 59 4.48 -14.88 10.28
N ALA A 60 5.23 -15.93 9.96
CA ALA A 60 6.27 -15.85 8.94
C ALA A 60 5.71 -15.54 7.54
N LEU A 61 4.46 -15.94 7.24
CA LEU A 61 3.81 -15.66 5.96
C LEU A 61 3.27 -14.23 5.89
N SER A 62 2.72 -13.68 6.98
CA SER A 62 2.32 -12.27 7.02
C SER A 62 3.53 -11.35 6.83
N GLN A 63 4.68 -11.69 7.44
CA GLN A 63 5.93 -10.95 7.23
C GLN A 63 6.44 -11.04 5.78
N GLN A 64 6.37 -12.21 5.14
CA GLN A 64 6.71 -12.35 3.72
C GLN A 64 5.82 -11.50 2.81
N PHE A 65 4.53 -11.42 3.12
CA PHE A 65 3.60 -10.55 2.40
C PHE A 65 4.02 -9.07 2.52
N LEU A 66 4.37 -8.61 3.73
CA LEU A 66 4.82 -7.23 3.96
C LEU A 66 6.17 -6.94 3.28
N ASP A 67 7.10 -7.89 3.28
CA ASP A 67 8.36 -7.77 2.56
C ASP A 67 8.14 -7.69 1.04
N ALA A 68 7.20 -8.48 0.50
CA ALA A 68 6.82 -8.42 -0.90
C ALA A 68 6.17 -7.07 -1.23
N LEU A 69 5.34 -6.52 -0.34
CA LEU A 69 4.74 -5.20 -0.50
C LEU A 69 5.82 -4.10 -0.56
N ARG A 70 6.83 -4.12 0.33
CA ARG A 70 7.97 -3.19 0.26
C ARG A 70 8.79 -3.35 -1.02
N ALA A 71 8.86 -4.55 -1.57
CA ALA A 71 9.59 -4.82 -2.81
C ALA A 71 8.90 -4.24 -4.05
N VAL A 72 7.59 -4.01 -4.01
CA VAL A 72 6.85 -3.36 -5.11
C VAL A 72 7.29 -1.90 -5.28
N ASP A 73 7.41 -1.16 -4.18
CA ASP A 73 7.83 0.23 -4.20
C ASP A 73 8.66 0.57 -2.96
N ALA A 74 9.92 0.98 -3.17
CA ALA A 74 10.84 1.35 -2.11
C ALA A 74 10.46 2.67 -1.39
N SER A 75 9.46 3.41 -1.88
CA SER A 75 8.91 4.58 -1.22
C SER A 75 7.88 4.25 -0.14
N PHE A 76 7.44 2.99 -0.04
CA PHE A 76 6.51 2.56 1.00
C PHE A 76 7.20 2.51 2.37
N VAL A 77 6.56 3.15 3.35
CA VAL A 77 6.95 3.14 4.76
C VAL A 77 5.84 2.43 5.53
N LEU A 78 6.12 1.22 6.01
CA LEU A 78 5.14 0.37 6.71
C LEU A 78 5.19 0.64 8.21
N CYS A 79 4.17 1.30 8.74
CA CYS A 79 4.05 1.68 10.13
C CYS A 79 3.26 0.62 10.92
N PRO A 80 3.64 0.25 12.15
CA PRO A 80 4.71 0.83 12.97
C PRO A 80 6.11 0.23 12.74
N MET A 81 6.25 -0.74 11.83
CA MET A 81 7.47 -1.56 11.70
C MET A 81 8.70 -0.77 11.27
N ASP A 82 8.49 0.21 10.40
CA ASP A 82 9.54 1.08 9.85
C ASP A 82 9.67 2.37 10.67
N ASN A 83 9.05 2.46 11.85
CA ASN A 83 9.19 3.63 12.71
C ASN A 83 10.61 3.69 13.32
N ASP A 84 11.17 4.89 13.35
CA ASP A 84 12.51 5.16 13.85
C ASP A 84 12.51 6.20 14.98
N ASP A 85 13.71 6.58 15.46
CA ASP A 85 13.87 7.59 16.51
C ASP A 85 13.36 8.99 16.08
N GLU A 86 13.19 9.23 14.78
CA GLU A 86 12.64 10.48 14.23
C GLU A 86 11.11 10.47 14.13
N ASP A 87 10.46 9.38 14.57
CA ASP A 87 9.02 9.14 14.48
C ASP A 87 8.49 9.36 13.05
N ILE A 88 9.14 8.73 12.07
CA ILE A 88 8.73 8.80 10.65
C ILE A 88 7.27 8.40 10.45
N CYS A 89 6.74 7.49 11.28
CA CYS A 89 5.34 7.09 11.27
C CYS A 89 4.39 8.10 11.91
N ARG A 90 4.91 9.11 12.62
CA ARG A 90 4.12 10.10 13.37
C ARG A 90 3.11 9.44 14.29
N LEU A 91 3.55 8.42 15.03
CA LEU A 91 2.69 7.72 15.99
C LEU A 91 2.73 8.41 17.36
N GLU A 92 3.70 9.31 17.60
CA GLU A 92 3.86 10.05 18.86
C GLU A 92 3.95 9.11 20.08
N GLY A 93 4.49 7.90 19.88
CA GLY A 93 4.58 6.86 20.90
C GLY A 93 3.28 6.09 21.17
N ALA A 94 2.21 6.34 20.41
CA ALA A 94 1.00 5.53 20.47
C ALA A 94 1.22 4.15 19.83
N THR A 95 0.56 3.13 20.38
CA THR A 95 0.49 1.81 19.76
C THR A 95 -0.59 1.84 18.69
N LEU A 96 -0.25 1.42 17.47
CA LEU A 96 -1.23 1.30 16.39
C LEU A 96 -2.25 0.20 16.73
N ASP A 97 -3.52 0.58 16.80
CA ASP A 97 -4.65 -0.34 16.86
C ASP A 97 -5.61 -0.07 15.70
N ARG A 98 -6.68 -0.87 15.60
CA ARG A 98 -7.64 -0.76 14.50
C ARG A 98 -8.35 0.61 14.47
N ALA A 99 -8.71 1.16 15.62
CA ALA A 99 -9.42 2.43 15.68
C ALA A 99 -8.52 3.58 15.23
N LEU A 100 -7.30 3.63 15.76
CA LEU A 100 -6.30 4.63 15.42
C LEU A 100 -5.87 4.53 13.95
N GLY A 101 -5.70 3.31 13.41
CA GLY A 101 -5.35 3.11 12.00
C GLY A 101 -6.42 3.62 11.04
N ILE A 102 -7.70 3.38 11.35
CA ILE A 102 -8.83 3.89 10.54
C ILE A 102 -8.90 5.42 10.62
N GLU A 103 -8.77 6.00 11.82
CA GLU A 103 -8.76 7.45 12.02
C GLU A 103 -7.65 8.12 11.20
N ARG A 104 -6.43 7.57 11.27
CA ARG A 104 -5.27 8.10 10.55
C ARG A 104 -5.40 8.01 9.03
N ALA A 105 -5.96 6.91 8.52
CA ALA A 105 -6.26 6.78 7.10
C ALA A 105 -7.32 7.78 6.65
N ARG A 106 -8.38 7.97 7.45
CA ARG A 106 -9.46 8.93 7.18
C ARG A 106 -8.98 10.38 7.17
N ASP A 107 -8.11 10.74 8.11
CA ASP A 107 -7.54 12.07 8.25
C ASP A 107 -6.35 12.32 7.29
N GLU A 108 -6.07 11.38 6.37
CA GLU A 108 -4.99 11.45 5.38
C GLU A 108 -3.58 11.58 5.99
N TRP A 109 -3.39 11.16 7.24
CA TRP A 109 -2.06 11.08 7.86
C TRP A 109 -1.21 9.99 7.24
N THR A 110 -1.87 8.93 6.77
CA THR A 110 -1.32 7.80 6.02
C THR A 110 -2.11 7.61 4.72
N SER A 111 -1.47 6.99 3.72
CA SER A 111 -2.06 6.71 2.41
C SER A 111 -3.03 5.52 2.44
N GLY A 112 -3.06 4.80 3.55
CA GLY A 112 -3.99 3.72 3.80
C GLY A 112 -3.61 2.94 5.04
N PHE A 113 -4.55 2.13 5.50
CA PHE A 113 -4.42 1.24 6.64
C PHE A 113 -4.76 -0.19 6.22
N LEU A 114 -3.81 -1.11 6.42
CA LEU A 114 -3.91 -2.51 6.05
C LEU A 114 -4.02 -3.39 7.29
N VAL A 115 -4.98 -4.30 7.32
CA VAL A 115 -5.15 -5.25 8.42
C VAL A 115 -5.04 -6.68 7.93
N ILE A 116 -4.00 -7.38 8.40
CA ILE A 116 -3.82 -8.82 8.15
C ILE A 116 -4.52 -9.56 9.29
N PRO A 117 -5.64 -10.25 9.02
CA PRO A 117 -6.43 -10.87 10.08
C PRO A 117 -5.76 -12.12 10.63
N MET A 118 -6.08 -12.44 11.88
CA MET A 118 -5.69 -13.71 12.48
C MET A 118 -6.18 -14.90 11.64
N GLY A 119 -5.28 -15.84 11.35
CA GLY A 119 -5.57 -17.00 10.51
C GLY A 119 -5.12 -16.85 9.06
N TYR A 120 -4.50 -15.74 8.68
CA TYR A 120 -3.92 -15.51 7.35
C TYR A 120 -3.04 -16.68 6.89
N THR A 121 -2.07 -17.11 7.71
CA THR A 121 -1.20 -18.25 7.39
C THR A 121 -1.96 -19.53 7.09
N LYS A 122 -3.01 -19.79 7.89
CA LYS A 122 -3.84 -20.98 7.70
C LYS A 122 -4.60 -20.88 6.37
N GLY A 123 -5.17 -19.71 6.06
CA GLY A 123 -5.84 -19.47 4.79
C GLY A 123 -4.91 -19.69 3.59
N VAL A 124 -3.69 -19.16 3.64
CA VAL A 124 -2.68 -19.31 2.57
C VAL A 124 -2.34 -20.79 2.38
N THR A 125 -1.99 -21.49 3.46
CA THR A 125 -1.57 -22.90 3.37
C THR A 125 -2.73 -23.84 2.99
N GLN A 126 -3.96 -23.52 3.40
CA GLN A 126 -5.15 -24.30 3.10
C GLN A 126 -5.84 -23.89 1.80
N GLY A 127 -5.36 -22.84 1.12
CA GLY A 127 -5.91 -22.36 -0.16
C GLY A 127 -7.36 -21.91 0.02
N GLU A 128 -7.66 -21.36 1.19
CA GLU A 128 -8.94 -20.70 1.45
C GLU A 128 -8.86 -19.27 0.92
N PRO A 129 -9.99 -18.67 0.49
CA PRO A 129 -10.02 -17.27 0.10
C PRO A 129 -9.46 -16.40 1.23
N LEU A 130 -8.44 -15.60 0.90
CA LEU A 130 -7.81 -14.67 1.82
C LEU A 130 -8.52 -13.32 1.75
N GLN A 131 -8.84 -12.77 2.91
CA GLN A 131 -9.34 -11.41 3.03
C GLN A 131 -8.32 -10.60 3.82
N ILE A 132 -7.95 -9.43 3.29
CA ILE A 132 -7.18 -8.41 3.99
C ILE A 132 -8.03 -7.14 3.94
N ASP A 133 -8.24 -6.50 5.09
CA ASP A 133 -8.99 -5.26 5.12
C ASP A 133 -8.06 -4.10 4.74
N TYR A 134 -8.52 -3.23 3.84
CA TYR A 134 -7.79 -2.03 3.42
C TYR A 134 -8.69 -0.81 3.54
N TYR A 135 -8.26 0.16 4.34
CA TYR A 135 -8.97 1.41 4.59
C TYR A 135 -8.17 2.56 3.98
N SER A 136 -8.81 3.36 3.12
CA SER A 136 -8.22 4.54 2.49
C SER A 136 -9.32 5.54 2.11
N THR A 137 -8.94 6.80 1.87
CA THR A 137 -9.80 7.84 1.28
C THR A 137 -9.78 7.82 -0.26
N ASP A 138 -9.03 6.90 -0.87
CA ASP A 138 -9.00 6.70 -2.32
C ASP A 138 -10.41 6.39 -2.90
N ASP A 139 -10.65 6.76 -4.16
CA ASP A 139 -11.88 6.38 -4.87
C ASP A 139 -11.96 4.86 -4.97
N PRO A 140 -13.06 4.21 -4.52
CA PRO A 140 -13.23 2.76 -4.62
C PRO A 140 -13.10 2.20 -6.05
N SER A 141 -13.34 3.03 -7.07
CA SER A 141 -13.22 2.68 -8.49
C SER A 141 -11.77 2.74 -8.99
N PHE A 142 -10.91 3.47 -8.27
CA PHE A 142 -9.52 3.71 -8.61
C PHE A 142 -8.65 3.60 -7.34
N PRO A 143 -8.39 2.37 -6.85
CA PRO A 143 -7.55 2.18 -5.68
C PRO A 143 -6.20 2.86 -5.89
N GLY A 144 -5.69 3.54 -4.87
CA GLY A 144 -4.39 4.19 -4.91
C GLY A 144 -3.23 3.19 -5.06
N ALA A 145 -2.01 3.71 -5.16
CA ALA A 145 -0.81 2.89 -5.38
C ALA A 145 -0.64 1.77 -4.34
N VAL A 146 -0.99 2.03 -3.08
CA VAL A 146 -0.92 1.07 -1.98
C VAL A 146 -1.91 -0.07 -2.18
N GLY A 147 -3.18 0.25 -2.46
CA GLY A 147 -4.22 -0.74 -2.71
C GLY A 147 -3.89 -1.64 -3.91
N GLN A 148 -3.40 -1.04 -5.00
CA GLN A 148 -2.96 -1.78 -6.19
C GLN A 148 -1.77 -2.70 -5.90
N ALA A 149 -0.78 -2.24 -5.14
CA ALA A 149 0.36 -3.05 -4.75
C ALA A 149 -0.05 -4.21 -3.85
N ALA A 150 -0.89 -3.96 -2.83
CA ALA A 150 -1.41 -5.00 -1.95
C ALA A 150 -2.21 -6.05 -2.73
N GLN A 151 -3.02 -5.62 -3.70
CA GLN A 151 -3.74 -6.50 -4.61
C GLN A 151 -2.79 -7.40 -5.41
N SER A 152 -1.79 -6.82 -6.07
CA SER A 152 -0.82 -7.58 -6.86
C SER A 152 -0.11 -8.63 -6.01
N VAL A 153 0.34 -8.26 -4.81
CA VAL A 153 1.02 -9.20 -3.90
C VAL A 153 0.07 -10.29 -3.42
N LEU A 154 -1.20 -9.97 -3.11
CA LEU A 154 -2.20 -10.96 -2.76
C LEU A 154 -2.48 -11.95 -3.89
N GLU A 155 -2.59 -11.46 -5.13
CA GLU A 155 -2.78 -12.30 -6.31
C GLU A 155 -1.59 -13.24 -6.53
N ASP A 156 -0.36 -12.73 -6.37
CA ASP A 156 0.86 -13.52 -6.45
C ASP A 156 0.90 -14.62 -5.37
N VAL A 157 0.62 -14.27 -4.12
CA VAL A 157 0.58 -15.24 -3.00
C VAL A 157 -0.50 -16.30 -3.23
N ASN A 158 -1.69 -15.90 -3.68
CA ASN A 158 -2.77 -16.84 -4.01
C ASN A 158 -2.38 -17.77 -5.17
N SER A 159 -1.73 -17.25 -6.21
CA SER A 159 -1.28 -18.06 -7.35
C SER A 159 -0.25 -19.10 -6.92
N ALA A 160 0.70 -18.72 -6.06
CA ALA A 160 1.72 -19.60 -5.51
C ALA A 160 1.13 -20.66 -4.58
N ALA A 161 0.17 -20.28 -3.73
CA ALA A 161 -0.53 -21.21 -2.84
C ALA A 161 -1.33 -22.26 -3.63
N VAL A 162 -2.05 -21.83 -4.67
CA VAL A 162 -2.77 -22.74 -5.57
C VAL A 162 -1.79 -23.69 -6.28
N ALA A 163 -0.68 -23.18 -6.83
CA ALA A 163 0.35 -23.98 -7.48
C ALA A 163 0.98 -25.01 -6.52
N ALA A 164 1.28 -24.60 -5.28
CA ALA A 164 1.85 -25.48 -4.26
C ALA A 164 0.88 -26.61 -3.86
N GLN A 165 -0.43 -26.34 -3.78
CA GLN A 165 -1.42 -27.37 -3.49
C GLN A 165 -1.60 -28.37 -4.62
N VAL A 166 -1.60 -27.88 -5.86
CA VAL A 166 -1.63 -28.74 -7.04
C VAL A 166 -0.37 -29.62 -7.03
N GLY A 167 0.82 -29.01 -6.93
CA GLY A 167 2.10 -29.71 -6.89
C GLY A 167 2.24 -30.74 -5.77
N GLY A 168 1.85 -30.40 -4.53
CA GLY A 168 1.95 -31.29 -3.38
C GLY A 168 1.06 -32.54 -3.50
N ARG A 169 -0.12 -32.42 -4.12
CA ARG A 169 -0.96 -33.58 -4.41
C ARG A 169 -0.45 -34.39 -5.59
N PHE A 170 0.18 -33.73 -6.56
CA PHE A 170 0.88 -34.43 -7.64
C PHE A 170 2.10 -35.19 -7.15
N VAL A 171 2.82 -34.77 -6.11
CA VAL A 171 3.88 -35.59 -5.50
C VAL A 171 3.29 -36.85 -4.84
N GLY A 172 2.14 -36.71 -4.17
CA GLY A 172 1.41 -37.85 -3.60
C GLY A 172 0.84 -38.80 -4.65
N SER A 173 0.35 -38.28 -5.78
CA SER A 173 -0.15 -39.10 -6.90
C SER A 173 0.96 -39.62 -7.80
N LEU A 174 2.07 -38.89 -7.98
CA LEU A 174 3.30 -39.37 -8.63
C LEU A 174 3.88 -40.54 -7.85
N ALA A 175 3.85 -40.55 -6.52
CA ALA A 175 4.27 -41.71 -5.76
C ALA A 175 3.42 -42.97 -6.09
N GLY A 176 2.14 -42.78 -6.43
CA GLY A 176 1.26 -43.85 -6.92
C GLY A 176 1.39 -44.15 -8.43
N LEU A 177 1.71 -43.15 -9.25
CA LEU A 177 1.90 -43.25 -10.71
C LEU A 177 3.27 -43.81 -11.08
N LEU A 178 4.33 -43.41 -10.37
CA LEU A 178 5.68 -43.97 -10.47
C LEU A 178 5.74 -45.41 -9.91
N ALA A 179 4.77 -45.81 -9.10
CA ALA A 179 4.58 -47.21 -8.72
C ALA A 179 3.88 -48.05 -9.82
N LEU A 180 3.36 -47.42 -10.88
CA LEU A 180 2.69 -48.03 -12.02
C LEU A 180 3.47 -47.78 -13.33
N GLU A 181 4.62 -48.46 -13.46
CA GLU A 181 5.25 -48.85 -14.74
C GLU A 181 5.72 -47.75 -15.76
N PRO A 182 6.58 -48.09 -16.76
CA PRO A 182 7.69 -47.25 -17.21
C PRO A 182 7.42 -46.33 -18.42
N GLU A 183 6.17 -45.98 -18.74
CA GLU A 183 5.87 -45.02 -19.83
C GLU A 183 5.61 -43.61 -19.28
N ASN A 184 6.67 -43.00 -18.77
CA ASN A 184 6.69 -41.57 -18.42
C ASN A 184 6.73 -40.73 -19.69
N ASP A 185 5.59 -40.55 -20.36
CA ASP A 185 5.44 -39.49 -21.35
C ASP A 185 5.16 -38.17 -20.61
N PRO A 186 6.13 -37.23 -20.55
CA PRO A 186 5.98 -35.97 -19.82
C PRO A 186 4.77 -35.16 -20.30
N ALA A 187 4.33 -35.33 -21.55
CA ALA A 187 3.15 -34.64 -22.08
C ALA A 187 1.83 -35.12 -21.46
N VAL A 188 1.76 -36.39 -21.02
CA VAL A 188 0.57 -36.93 -20.33
C VAL A 188 0.49 -36.38 -18.91
N LEU A 189 1.65 -36.29 -18.23
CA LEU A 189 1.73 -35.68 -16.90
C LEU A 189 1.39 -34.19 -16.96
N GLU A 190 1.93 -33.46 -17.92
CA GLU A 190 1.68 -32.03 -18.10
C GLU A 190 0.19 -31.74 -18.36
N ARG A 191 -0.47 -32.51 -19.23
CA ARG A 191 -1.93 -32.42 -19.43
C ARG A 191 -2.73 -32.74 -18.18
N ALA A 192 -2.34 -33.77 -17.42
CA ALA A 192 -3.04 -34.13 -16.19
C ALA A 192 -2.95 -33.00 -15.14
N ILE A 193 -1.77 -32.35 -15.03
CA ILE A 193 -1.56 -31.20 -14.15
C ILE A 193 -2.43 -30.02 -14.60
N TYR A 194 -2.42 -29.68 -15.89
CA TYR A 194 -3.21 -28.59 -16.44
C TYR A 194 -4.72 -28.78 -16.21
N THR A 195 -5.29 -29.94 -16.58
CA THR A 195 -6.72 -30.21 -16.42
C THR A 195 -7.15 -30.20 -14.95
N ALA A 196 -6.31 -30.71 -14.05
CA ALA A 196 -6.57 -30.70 -12.62
C ALA A 196 -6.55 -29.28 -12.02
N ALA A 197 -5.61 -28.44 -12.47
CA ALA A 197 -5.55 -27.03 -12.07
C ALA A 197 -6.78 -26.25 -12.57
N GLU A 198 -7.16 -26.42 -13.84
CA GLU A 198 -8.31 -25.77 -14.47
C GLU A 198 -9.63 -26.11 -13.75
N THR A 199 -9.84 -27.40 -13.45
CA THR A 199 -11.05 -27.85 -12.73
C THR A 199 -11.16 -27.22 -11.33
N ARG A 200 -10.02 -26.95 -10.67
CA ARG A 200 -9.99 -26.35 -9.34
C ARG A 200 -10.20 -24.85 -9.35
N LEU A 201 -9.56 -24.14 -10.28
CA LEU A 201 -9.81 -22.72 -10.53
C LEU A 201 -11.28 -22.46 -10.85
N ALA A 202 -11.94 -23.36 -11.59
CA ALA A 202 -13.36 -23.27 -11.88
C ALA A 202 -14.28 -23.51 -10.66
N GLN A 203 -13.84 -24.30 -9.67
CA GLN A 203 -14.64 -24.62 -8.46
C GLN A 203 -14.41 -23.64 -7.30
N ARG A 204 -13.21 -23.07 -7.20
CA ARG A 204 -12.82 -22.10 -6.16
C ARG A 204 -11.95 -21.02 -6.82
N PRO A 205 -12.57 -20.07 -7.54
CA PRO A 205 -11.82 -18.93 -8.04
C PRO A 205 -11.17 -18.22 -6.85
N PRO A 206 -9.89 -17.83 -6.93
CA PRO A 206 -9.31 -16.93 -5.94
C PRO A 206 -10.16 -15.65 -5.95
N ALA A 207 -10.83 -15.38 -4.84
CA ALA A 207 -11.67 -14.20 -4.68
C ALA A 207 -10.92 -13.24 -3.77
N VAL A 208 -10.55 -12.09 -4.32
CA VAL A 208 -10.08 -10.95 -3.51
C VAL A 208 -11.33 -10.15 -3.16
N LEU A 209 -11.69 -10.17 -1.87
CA LEU A 209 -12.84 -9.44 -1.34
C LEU A 209 -12.32 -8.16 -0.69
N TYR A 210 -12.73 -7.02 -1.25
CA TYR A 210 -12.41 -5.70 -0.71
C TYR A 210 -13.55 -5.21 0.18
N ALA A 211 -13.20 -4.74 1.37
CA ALA A 211 -14.11 -3.99 2.23
C ALA A 211 -13.61 -2.55 2.29
N THR A 212 -14.22 -1.66 1.50
CA THR A 212 -14.01 -0.21 1.59
C THR A 212 -15.05 0.37 2.53
N THR A 213 -14.65 0.94 3.66
CA THR A 213 -15.59 1.64 4.54
C THR A 213 -15.65 3.10 4.15
N ASP A 214 -16.79 3.54 3.62
CA ASP A 214 -17.06 4.97 3.49
C ASP A 214 -17.18 5.58 4.89
N GLY A 215 -16.63 6.78 5.06
CA GLY A 215 -16.22 7.35 6.35
C GLY A 215 -17.33 7.72 7.35
N ASP A 216 -18.53 7.15 7.27
CA ASP A 216 -19.68 7.64 8.06
C ASP A 216 -20.50 6.56 8.79
N ASP A 217 -20.15 5.26 8.70
CA ASP A 217 -20.89 4.21 9.41
C ASP A 217 -19.97 3.19 10.11
N ASP A 218 -20.25 2.89 11.39
CA ASP A 218 -19.66 1.81 12.21
C ASP A 218 -19.94 0.39 11.65
N ALA A 219 -20.40 0.28 10.42
CA ALA A 219 -20.68 -0.97 9.72
C ALA A 219 -19.85 -1.03 8.44
N ALA A 220 -18.87 -1.94 8.41
CA ALA A 220 -18.14 -2.28 7.19
C ALA A 220 -19.14 -2.69 6.11
N THR A 221 -19.32 -1.83 5.11
CA THR A 221 -20.17 -2.13 3.96
C THR A 221 -19.32 -2.94 2.97
N ILE A 222 -19.70 -4.20 2.75
CA ILE A 222 -19.05 -5.08 1.77
C ILE A 222 -19.40 -4.57 0.38
N SER A 223 -18.52 -3.73 -0.18
CA SER A 223 -18.67 -3.18 -1.53
C SER A 223 -18.05 -4.12 -2.55
N GLY A 224 -18.81 -5.15 -2.94
CA GLY A 224 -18.61 -5.85 -4.21
C GLY A 224 -17.56 -6.97 -4.23
N ILE A 225 -17.98 -8.13 -4.76
CA ILE A 225 -17.08 -9.22 -5.16
C ILE A 225 -16.58 -8.90 -6.57
N GLN A 226 -15.35 -8.38 -6.71
CA GLN A 226 -14.77 -8.22 -8.04
C GLN A 226 -13.98 -9.49 -8.40
N SER A 227 -14.62 -10.39 -9.14
CA SER A 227 -13.95 -11.54 -9.74
C SER A 227 -13.13 -11.06 -10.94
N GLY A 228 -11.85 -10.80 -10.71
CA GLY A 228 -10.90 -10.45 -11.76
C GLY A 228 -10.45 -11.67 -12.56
N PHE A 229 -11.14 -11.98 -13.64
CA PHE A 229 -10.57 -12.65 -14.83
C PHE A 229 -11.38 -12.19 -16.05
N GLY A 230 -10.79 -11.27 -16.81
CA GLY A 230 -11.20 -10.87 -18.15
C GLY A 230 -9.98 -10.78 -19.04
#